data_AF-A0A3B9ESC0-F1
#
_entry.id   AF-A0A3B9ESC0-F1
#
_cell.length_a   1.000
_cell.length_b   1.000
_cell.length_c   1.000
_cell.angle_alpha   90.00
_cell.angle_beta   90.00
_cell.angle_gamma   90.00
#
_symmetry.space_group_name_H-M   'P 1'
#
loop_
_entity.id
_entity.type
_entity.pdbx_description
1 polymer ?
#
loop_
_entity_poly.entity_id
_entity_poly.type
_entity_poly.pdbx_seq_one_letter_code
_entity_poly.pdbx_strand_id
1 'polypeptide(L)'
;MKAVATVEGRARLADWIAAAVGLARDGGTVTVIHHGDRAGELAELMAAHLGALAVLPFVARQGETRIRRVLVQGRKGGSAGRRNLPAFVLHDAAGAYTPAADAVLRGTQLLDLTAE
;
A
#
# COMPACT_ATOMS: atom_id res chain seq x y z
N MET A 1 6.97 21.59 -13.97
CA MET A 1 7.48 20.63 -12.95
C MET A 1 6.46 19.58 -12.46
N LYS A 2 5.32 19.31 -13.13
CA LYS A 2 4.41 18.21 -12.73
C LYS A 2 4.75 16.85 -13.37
N ALA A 3 5.29 16.84 -14.59
CA ALA A 3 5.54 15.61 -15.34
C ALA A 3 6.68 14.74 -14.78
N VAL A 4 7.68 15.36 -14.14
CA VAL A 4 8.85 14.63 -13.61
C VAL A 4 8.51 13.91 -12.29
N ALA A 5 7.47 14.33 -11.57
CA ALA A 5 7.04 13.71 -10.32
C ALA A 5 6.35 12.34 -10.52
N THR A 6 6.03 11.98 -11.77
CA THR A 6 5.36 10.72 -12.12
C THR A 6 6.27 9.73 -12.84
N VAL A 7 7.56 10.04 -12.98
CA VAL A 7 8.54 9.21 -13.70
C VAL A 7 9.68 8.84 -12.76
N GLU A 8 10.08 7.57 -12.76
CA GLU A 8 11.27 7.15 -12.03
C GLU A 8 12.50 7.87 -12.59
N GLY A 9 13.24 8.54 -11.71
CA GLY A 9 14.49 9.19 -12.05
C GLY A 9 15.66 8.19 -11.98
N ARG A 10 16.78 8.62 -11.42
CA ARG A 10 17.96 7.74 -11.23
C ARG A 10 17.75 6.65 -10.17
N ALA A 11 16.82 6.84 -9.23
CA ALA A 11 16.45 5.86 -8.23
C ALA A 11 15.19 5.11 -8.68
N ARG A 12 15.29 3.78 -8.72
CA ARG A 12 14.21 2.85 -9.06
C ARG A 12 13.44 2.45 -7.81
N LEU A 13 12.23 1.91 -7.97
CA LEU A 13 11.44 1.40 -6.85
C LEU A 13 12.23 0.45 -5.93
N ALA A 14 13.01 -0.48 -6.50
CA ALA A 14 13.85 -1.40 -5.73
C ALA A 14 14.84 -0.70 -4.79
N ASP A 15 15.44 0.42 -5.23
CA ASP A 15 16.41 1.17 -4.43
C ASP A 15 15.72 1.80 -3.20
N TRP A 16 14.48 2.28 -3.37
CA TRP A 16 13.66 2.80 -2.28
C TRP A 16 13.23 1.72 -1.29
N ILE A 17 12.83 0.54 -1.77
CA ILE A 17 12.46 -0.58 -0.90
C ILE A 17 13.66 -1.04 -0.08
N ALA A 18 14.82 -1.23 -0.71
CA ALA A 18 16.06 -1.61 -0.02
C ALA A 18 16.44 -0.59 1.07
N ALA A 19 16.37 0.71 0.76
CA ALA A 19 16.64 1.77 1.73
C ALA A 19 15.67 1.74 2.92
N ALA A 20 14.36 1.60 2.66
CA ALA A 20 13.34 1.56 3.71
C ALA A 20 13.51 0.35 4.64
N VAL A 21 13.81 -0.83 4.07
CA VAL A 21 14.11 -2.05 4.85
C VAL A 21 15.39 -1.90 5.67
N GLY A 22 16.43 -1.29 5.09
CA GLY A 22 17.70 -1.02 5.77
C GLY A 22 17.53 -0.14 7.00
N LEU A 23 16.63 0.85 6.93
CA LEU A 23 16.31 1.77 8.04
C LEU A 23 15.35 1.18 9.07
N ALA A 24 14.57 0.15 8.72
CA ALA A 24 13.66 -0.50 9.65
C ALA A 24 14.42 -1.32 10.70
N ARG A 25 14.07 -1.14 11.97
CA ARG A 25 14.53 -2.04 13.06
C ARG A 25 14.00 -3.46 12.86
N ASP A 26 14.67 -4.43 13.47
CA ASP A 26 14.17 -5.81 13.48
C ASP A 26 12.79 -5.89 14.13
N GLY A 27 11.90 -6.68 13.52
CA GLY A 27 10.49 -6.74 13.89
C GLY A 27 9.66 -5.49 13.53
N GLY A 28 10.29 -4.44 12.99
CA GLY A 28 9.60 -3.25 12.49
C GLY A 28 8.85 -3.51 11.17
N THR A 29 7.99 -2.57 10.79
CA THR A 29 7.22 -2.63 9.55
C THR A 29 7.68 -1.59 8.55
N VAL A 30 7.57 -1.92 7.27
CA VAL A 30 7.70 -0.99 6.14
C VAL A 30 6.34 -0.97 5.44
N THR A 31 5.82 0.23 5.17
CA THR A 31 4.54 0.43 4.49
C THR A 31 4.71 1.39 3.33
N VAL A 32 4.24 0.99 2.14
CA VAL A 32 4.39 1.77 0.91
C VAL A 32 3.04 1.86 0.21
N ILE A 33 2.64 3.07 -0.18
CA ILE A 33 1.52 3.29 -1.11
C ILE A 33 2.08 3.54 -2.51
N HIS A 34 1.57 2.85 -3.52
CA HIS A 34 2.03 2.98 -4.90
C HIS A 34 0.89 2.87 -5.92
N HIS A 35 1.22 3.12 -7.18
CA HIS A 35 0.27 2.95 -8.29
C HIS A 35 -0.21 1.50 -8.41
N GLY A 36 -1.53 1.31 -8.63
CA GLY A 36 -2.14 -0.02 -8.70
C GLY A 36 -1.55 -0.91 -9.80
N ASP A 37 -1.22 -0.35 -10.96
CA ASP A 37 -0.62 -1.07 -12.08
C ASP A 37 0.77 -1.69 -11.75
N ARG A 38 1.43 -1.23 -10.67
CA ARG A 38 2.73 -1.75 -10.20
C ARG A 38 2.61 -2.56 -8.90
N ALA A 39 1.41 -3.01 -8.54
CA ALA A 39 1.17 -3.74 -7.30
C ALA A 39 1.94 -5.06 -7.21
N GLY A 40 2.03 -5.80 -8.32
CA GLY A 40 2.79 -7.06 -8.39
C GLY A 40 4.28 -6.83 -8.11
N GLU A 41 4.90 -5.92 -8.86
CA GLU A 41 6.31 -5.54 -8.69
C GLU A 41 6.61 -5.06 -7.27
N LEU A 42 5.77 -4.18 -6.70
CA LEU A 42 5.94 -3.72 -5.33
C LEU A 42 5.88 -4.88 -4.32
N ALA A 43 4.89 -5.77 -4.46
CA ALA A 43 4.73 -6.90 -3.55
C ALA A 43 5.92 -7.87 -3.63
N GLU A 44 6.45 -8.12 -4.83
CA GLU A 44 7.64 -8.97 -5.04
C GLU A 44 8.89 -8.35 -4.42
N LEU A 45 9.14 -7.06 -4.68
CA LEU A 45 10.28 -6.34 -4.10
C LEU A 45 10.21 -6.31 -2.56
N MET A 46 9.03 -6.13 -1.99
CA MET A 46 8.86 -6.16 -0.54
C MET A 46 9.02 -7.58 0.02
N ALA A 47 8.48 -8.61 -0.64
CA ALA A 47 8.57 -10.00 -0.20
C ALA A 47 9.99 -10.57 -0.21
N ALA A 48 10.89 -10.00 -1.02
CA ALA A 48 12.31 -10.37 -1.02
C ALA A 48 13.03 -10.04 0.30
N HIS A 49 12.46 -9.15 1.11
CA HIS A 49 13.11 -8.61 2.31
C HIS A 49 12.23 -8.65 3.57
N LEU A 50 10.92 -8.78 3.41
CA LEU A 50 9.92 -8.68 4.47
C LEU A 50 9.02 -9.91 4.45
N GLY A 51 8.54 -10.30 5.64
CA GLY A 51 7.49 -11.31 5.81
C GLY A 51 6.18 -10.68 6.27
N ALA A 52 5.17 -11.53 6.48
CA ALA A 52 3.82 -11.16 6.94
C ALA A 52 3.23 -10.01 6.10
N LEU A 53 3.32 -10.13 4.76
CA LEU A 53 2.88 -9.05 3.88
C LEU A 53 1.35 -8.92 3.91
N ALA A 54 0.87 -7.68 3.91
CA ALA A 54 -0.52 -7.30 3.68
C ALA A 54 -0.60 -6.36 2.48
N VAL A 55 -1.50 -6.65 1.54
CA VAL A 55 -1.73 -5.88 0.32
C VAL A 55 -3.16 -5.36 0.34
N LEU A 56 -3.34 -4.05 0.44
CA LEU A 56 -4.63 -3.37 0.44
C LEU A 56 -4.82 -2.58 -0.85
N PRO A 57 -5.71 -3.02 -1.76
CA PRO A 57 -6.07 -2.26 -2.96
C PRO A 57 -6.99 -1.09 -2.62
N PHE A 58 -6.88 0.02 -3.36
CA PHE A 58 -7.81 1.15 -3.31
C PHE A 58 -8.54 1.35 -4.63
N VAL A 59 -9.86 1.47 -4.53
CA VAL A 59 -10.76 1.80 -5.64
C VAL A 59 -11.29 3.21 -5.44
N ALA A 60 -11.32 4.01 -6.50
CA ALA A 60 -11.68 5.43 -6.41
C ALA A 60 -13.15 5.65 -6.04
N ARG A 61 -14.05 4.86 -6.62
CA ARG A 61 -15.51 5.01 -6.45
C ARG A 61 -16.19 3.65 -6.41
N GLN A 62 -17.28 3.55 -5.66
CA GLN A 62 -18.14 2.38 -5.65
C GLN A 62 -18.60 2.00 -7.06
N GLY A 63 -18.55 0.71 -7.39
CA GLY A 63 -18.87 0.18 -8.72
C GLY A 63 -17.72 0.20 -9.71
N GLU A 64 -16.60 0.88 -9.42
CA GLU A 64 -15.39 0.74 -10.22
C GLU A 64 -14.62 -0.53 -9.85
N THR A 65 -13.99 -1.16 -10.83
CA THR A 65 -13.13 -2.34 -10.62
C THR A 65 -11.64 -2.00 -10.65
N ARG A 66 -11.29 -0.81 -11.16
CA ARG A 66 -9.89 -0.41 -11.34
C ARG A 66 -9.24 -0.04 -10.01
N ILE A 67 -8.18 -0.76 -9.68
CA ILE A 67 -7.30 -0.44 -8.55
C ILE A 67 -6.42 0.77 -8.94
N ARG A 68 -6.61 1.89 -8.25
CA ARG A 68 -5.85 3.13 -8.51
C ARG A 68 -4.56 3.19 -7.72
N ARG A 69 -4.62 2.72 -6.48
CA ARG A 69 -3.48 2.65 -5.56
C ARG A 69 -3.49 1.32 -4.85
N VAL A 70 -2.33 0.90 -4.40
CA VAL A 70 -2.18 -0.22 -3.50
C VAL A 70 -1.34 0.25 -2.33
N LEU A 71 -1.68 -0.20 -1.12
CA LEU A 71 -0.83 -0.05 0.04
C LEU A 71 -0.34 -1.45 0.43
N VAL A 72 0.97 -1.59 0.52
CA VAL A 72 1.63 -2.84 0.89
C VAL A 72 2.41 -2.61 2.17
N GLN A 73 2.17 -3.45 3.17
CA GLN A 73 2.92 -3.48 4.42
C GLN A 73 3.63 -4.82 4.55
N GLY A 74 4.85 -4.81 5.06
CA GLY A 74 5.58 -6.03 5.44
C GLY A 74 6.40 -5.81 6.70
N ARG A 75 6.72 -6.90 7.40
CA ARG A 75 7.48 -6.90 8.67
C ARG A 75 8.86 -7.51 8.48
N LYS A 76 9.90 -6.82 8.96
CA LYS A 76 11.28 -7.30 8.94
C LYS A 76 11.45 -8.46 9.92
N GLY A 77 11.88 -9.62 9.42
CA GLY A 77 11.89 -10.87 10.19
C GLY A 77 10.50 -11.48 10.44
N GLY A 78 9.48 -11.07 9.67
CA GLY A 78 8.16 -11.73 9.69
C GLY A 78 8.16 -13.11 9.04
N SER A 79 7.12 -13.90 9.27
CA SER A 79 6.93 -15.21 8.62
C SER A 79 6.70 -15.04 7.12
N ALA A 80 7.11 -16.03 6.33
CA ALA A 80 6.80 -16.03 4.90
C ALA A 80 5.28 -16.06 4.68
N GLY A 81 4.79 -15.22 3.77
CA GLY A 81 3.37 -15.16 3.44
C GLY A 81 2.93 -13.77 3.00
N ARG A 82 1.85 -13.75 2.21
CA ARG A 82 1.21 -12.54 1.71
C ARG A 82 -0.30 -12.70 1.80
N ARG A 83 -0.97 -11.69 2.36
CA ARG A 83 -2.42 -11.59 2.44
C ARG A 83 -2.90 -10.47 1.53
N ASN A 84 -3.90 -10.76 0.70
CA ASN A 84 -4.58 -9.75 -0.11
C ASN A 84 -5.87 -9.38 0.61
N LEU A 85 -5.97 -8.11 0.99
CA LEU A 85 -7.14 -7.58 1.69
C LEU A 85 -8.23 -7.17 0.69
N PRO A 86 -9.50 -7.13 1.12
CA PRO A 86 -10.58 -6.57 0.32
C PRO A 86 -10.26 -5.13 -0.10
N ALA A 87 -10.66 -4.76 -1.31
CA ALA A 87 -10.41 -3.41 -1.81
C ALA A 87 -11.12 -2.35 -0.98
N PHE A 88 -10.39 -1.28 -0.63
CA PHE A 88 -10.92 -0.13 0.08
C PHE A 88 -11.50 0.89 -0.91
N VAL A 89 -12.79 1.18 -0.79
CA VAL A 89 -13.51 2.11 -1.67
C VAL A 89 -13.51 3.52 -1.06
N LEU A 90 -12.98 4.49 -1.78
CA LEU A 90 -12.85 5.86 -1.29
C LEU A 90 -14.16 6.64 -1.33
N HIS A 91 -14.87 6.62 -2.47
CA HIS A 91 -16.10 7.40 -2.64
C HIS A 91 -17.32 6.52 -2.94
N ASP A 92 -18.49 6.96 -2.48
CA ASP A 92 -19.77 6.39 -2.86
C ASP A 92 -20.19 6.80 -4.29
N ALA A 93 -21.35 6.33 -4.73
CA ALA A 93 -21.89 6.67 -6.06
C ALA A 93 -22.23 8.17 -6.21
N ALA A 94 -22.50 8.90 -5.12
CA ALA A 94 -22.76 10.33 -5.13
C ALA A 94 -21.47 11.18 -5.16
N GLY A 95 -20.31 10.55 -4.98
CA GLY A 95 -19.00 11.19 -4.98
C GLY A 95 -18.56 11.71 -3.60
N ALA A 96 -19.31 11.43 -2.54
CA ALA A 96 -18.87 11.69 -1.17
C ALA A 96 -17.90 10.59 -0.71
N TYR A 97 -17.05 10.88 0.29
CA TYR A 97 -16.26 9.83 0.92
C TYR A 97 -17.19 8.78 1.54
N THR A 98 -16.83 7.50 1.39
CA THR A 98 -17.52 6.43 2.13
C THR A 98 -17.33 6.66 3.64
N PRO A 99 -18.25 6.20 4.51
CA PRO A 99 -18.09 6.36 5.95
C PRO A 99 -16.75 5.81 6.49
N ALA A 100 -16.29 4.68 5.93
CA ALA A 100 -14.99 4.11 6.27
C ALA A 100 -13.82 5.01 5.84
N ALA A 101 -13.87 5.57 4.62
CA ALA A 101 -12.84 6.50 4.15
C ALA A 101 -12.80 7.78 4.95
N ASP A 102 -13.97 8.38 5.24
CA ASP A 102 -14.08 9.60 6.03
C ASP A 102 -13.55 9.39 7.47
N ALA A 103 -13.85 8.24 8.10
CA ALA A 103 -13.31 7.91 9.42
C ALA A 103 -11.78 7.82 9.46
N VAL A 104 -11.18 7.19 8.44
CA VAL A 104 -9.71 7.12 8.30
C VAL A 104 -9.12 8.50 8.07
N LEU A 105 -9.70 9.29 7.17
CA LEU A 105 -9.22 10.62 6.82
C LEU A 105 -9.37 11.64 7.96
N ARG A 106 -10.37 11.46 8.84
CA ARG A 106 -10.56 12.25 10.06
C ARG A 106 -9.76 11.73 11.25
N GLY A 107 -9.07 10.60 11.11
CA GLY A 107 -8.30 9.98 12.19
C GLY A 107 -9.16 9.41 13.32
N THR A 108 -10.46 9.17 13.08
CA THR A 108 -11.34 8.52 14.07
C THR A 108 -11.26 6.99 14.00
N GLN A 109 -10.69 6.45 12.92
CA GLN A 109 -10.40 5.02 12.78
C GLN A 109 -9.04 4.83 12.10
N LEU A 110 -8.29 3.81 12.53
CA LEU A 110 -7.08 3.40 11.84
C LEU A 110 -7.43 2.54 10.63
N LEU A 111 -6.60 2.63 9.60
CA LEU A 111 -6.67 1.70 8.49
C LEU A 111 -6.01 0.39 8.90
N ASP A 112 -6.81 -0.64 9.12
CA ASP A 112 -6.31 -1.93 9.58
C ASP A 112 -5.63 -2.70 8.45
N LEU A 113 -4.33 -2.93 8.64
CA LEU A 113 -3.46 -3.72 7.77
C LEU A 113 -2.94 -4.97 8.48
N THR A 114 -3.26 -5.08 9.76
CA THR A 114 -2.93 -6.19 10.62
C THR A 114 -4.10 -7.15 10.59
N ALA A 115 -4.04 -8.20 9.77
CA ALA A 115 -4.78 -9.38 10.16
C ALA A 115 -4.03 -10.03 11.33
N GLU A 116 -4.76 -10.42 12.36
CA GLU A 116 -4.30 -11.19 13.53
C GLU A 116 -3.33 -12.33 13.14
#